data_AF-A0A0R3M2K0-F1
#
_entry.id   AF-A0A0R3M2K0-F1
#
_cell.length_a   1.000
_cell.length_b   1.000
_cell.length_c   1.000
_cell.angle_alpha   90.00
_cell.angle_beta   90.00
_cell.angle_gamma   90.00
#
_symmetry.space_group_name_H-M   'P 1'
#
loop_
_entity.id
_entity.type
_entity.pdbx_description
1 polymer ?
#
loop_
_entity_poly.entity_id
_entity_poly.type
_entity_poly.pdbx_seq_one_letter_code
_entity_poly.pdbx_strand_id
1 'polypeptide(L)'
;MTVPAKIDIVQAKLPATYEQAKLALASCASIDECQDWANKAEALASYAKMADDETLFDYAKRIHGRAVRRMGELLNQIEPSKGGRPSENSGVAHPSLEGWIPGGSQNEPSLDGWIPQSRKEAADAVGLSDHRRKQALRVANVPQERFESAVEAEKPATVTALAEMGKQVRSAPIEAKPAEQSEVANLANGLRVALAGLDPILDRIAQIGVDAFWREADERVRKQIEGTAEFLQVLTTTSSVQHQPAQPEAAA
;
A
#
# COMPACT_ATOMS: atom_id res chain seq x y z
N MET A 1 12.65 -108.76 -22.12
CA MET A 1 12.39 -107.38 -21.66
C MET A 1 11.73 -106.64 -22.82
N THR A 2 10.41 -106.47 -22.76
CA THR A 2 9.61 -105.81 -23.79
C THR A 2 9.67 -104.30 -23.59
N VAL A 3 10.14 -103.58 -24.62
CA VAL A 3 10.16 -102.11 -24.62
C VAL A 3 8.71 -101.61 -24.77
N PRO A 4 8.22 -100.67 -23.94
CA PRO A 4 6.85 -100.19 -24.05
C PRO A 4 6.62 -99.43 -25.36
N ALA A 5 5.37 -99.48 -25.83
CA ALA A 5 4.92 -98.88 -27.09
C ALA A 5 5.26 -97.38 -27.18
N LYS A 6 5.53 -96.93 -28.41
CA LYS A 6 5.92 -95.56 -28.76
C LYS A 6 4.90 -94.57 -28.18
N ILE A 7 5.34 -93.74 -27.22
CA ILE A 7 4.50 -92.74 -26.58
C ILE A 7 4.20 -91.63 -27.61
N ASP A 8 2.92 -91.38 -27.84
CA ASP A 8 2.46 -90.37 -28.79
C ASP A 8 2.54 -88.98 -28.14
N ILE A 9 3.63 -88.27 -28.42
CA ILE A 9 3.98 -86.96 -27.83
C ILE A 9 2.90 -85.89 -28.02
N VAL A 10 2.02 -86.06 -29.00
CA VAL A 10 0.92 -85.13 -29.31
C VAL A 10 -0.16 -85.12 -28.23
N GLN A 11 -0.31 -86.21 -27.47
CA GLN A 11 -1.34 -86.35 -26.41
C GLN A 11 -0.77 -86.16 -24.99
N ALA A 12 0.51 -85.83 -24.87
CA ALA A 12 1.15 -85.64 -23.57
C ALA A 12 0.65 -84.33 -22.92
N LYS A 13 -0.02 -84.45 -21.78
CA LYS A 13 -0.43 -83.29 -20.98
C LYS A 13 0.79 -82.67 -20.32
N LEU A 14 0.92 -81.36 -20.47
CA LEU A 14 1.98 -80.62 -19.77
C LEU A 14 1.63 -80.54 -18.28
N PRO A 15 2.65 -80.51 -17.39
CA PRO A 15 2.43 -80.19 -16.00
C PRO A 15 1.75 -78.82 -15.87
N ALA A 16 0.75 -78.72 -15.00
CA ALA A 16 -0.04 -77.50 -14.82
C ALA A 16 0.82 -76.26 -14.49
N THR A 17 1.93 -76.44 -13.77
CA THR A 17 2.88 -75.37 -13.43
C THR A 17 3.59 -74.81 -14.66
N TYR A 18 3.85 -75.64 -15.67
CA TYR A 18 4.49 -75.23 -16.91
C TYR A 18 3.53 -74.41 -17.79
N GLU A 19 2.25 -74.80 -17.84
CA GLU A 19 1.21 -74.03 -18.54
C GLU A 19 0.96 -72.67 -17.88
N GLN A 20 0.92 -72.63 -16.54
CA GLN A 20 0.83 -71.37 -15.79
C GLN A 20 2.04 -70.47 -16.02
N ALA A 21 3.27 -71.03 -16.05
CA ALA A 21 4.47 -70.26 -16.36
C ALA A 21 4.43 -69.68 -17.78
N LYS A 22 3.92 -70.44 -18.77
CA LYS A 22 3.72 -69.93 -20.13
C LYS A 22 2.72 -68.78 -20.18
N LEU A 23 1.61 -68.87 -19.44
CA LEU A 23 0.63 -67.79 -19.33
C LEU A 23 1.23 -66.55 -18.66
N ALA A 24 1.97 -66.72 -17.57
CA ALA A 24 2.63 -65.61 -16.88
C ALA A 24 3.67 -64.92 -17.78
N LEU A 25 4.47 -65.69 -18.53
CA LEU A 25 5.42 -65.15 -19.51
C LEU A 25 4.72 -64.45 -20.68
N ALA A 26 3.58 -64.99 -21.14
CA ALA A 26 2.77 -64.36 -22.17
C ALA A 26 2.18 -63.03 -21.68
N SER A 27 1.68 -62.98 -20.44
CA SER A 27 1.22 -61.75 -19.79
C SER A 27 2.35 -60.74 -19.61
N CYS A 28 3.56 -61.19 -19.29
CA CYS A 28 4.75 -60.33 -19.19
C CYS A 28 5.23 -59.82 -20.55
N ALA A 29 5.02 -60.59 -21.63
CA ALA A 29 5.36 -60.18 -22.99
C ALA A 29 4.31 -59.26 -23.63
N SER A 30 3.06 -59.33 -23.17
CA SER A 30 1.97 -58.43 -23.56
C SER A 30 1.97 -57.09 -22.79
N ILE A 31 3.01 -56.83 -21.99
CA ILE A 31 3.14 -55.60 -21.18
C ILE A 31 3.40 -54.42 -22.12
N ASP A 32 2.32 -53.73 -22.48
CA ASP A 32 2.34 -52.31 -22.86
C ASP A 32 2.28 -51.41 -21.59
N GLU A 33 2.37 -51.95 -20.37
CA GLU A 33 2.29 -51.14 -19.13
C GLU A 33 3.42 -50.11 -19.05
N CYS A 34 4.61 -50.42 -19.57
CA CYS A 34 5.71 -49.46 -19.71
C CYS A 34 5.35 -48.35 -20.70
N GLN A 35 4.65 -48.66 -21.80
CA GLN A 35 4.14 -47.68 -22.75
C GLN A 35 3.03 -46.83 -22.12
N ASP A 36 2.14 -47.42 -21.32
CA ASP A 36 1.12 -46.68 -20.57
C ASP A 36 1.73 -45.76 -19.51
N TRP A 37 2.76 -46.21 -18.78
CA TRP A 37 3.49 -45.36 -17.84
C TRP A 37 4.27 -44.26 -18.56
N ALA A 38 4.87 -44.55 -19.72
CA ALA A 38 5.50 -43.54 -20.56
C ALA A 38 4.49 -42.49 -21.05
N ASN A 39 3.34 -42.92 -21.57
CA ASN A 39 2.26 -42.04 -22.01
C ASN A 39 1.73 -41.17 -20.84
N LYS A 40 1.57 -41.75 -19.64
CA LYS A 40 1.16 -41.01 -18.44
C LYS A 40 2.22 -40.02 -17.98
N ALA A 41 3.50 -40.41 -18.03
CA ALA A 41 4.61 -39.54 -17.69
C ALA A 41 4.74 -38.37 -18.69
N GLU A 42 4.54 -38.63 -19.98
CA GLU A 42 4.54 -37.61 -21.04
C GLU A 42 3.35 -36.64 -20.89
N ALA A 43 2.16 -37.16 -20.57
CA ALA A 43 1.01 -36.32 -20.25
C ALA A 43 1.28 -35.45 -19.00
N LEU A 44 1.85 -36.03 -17.95
CA LEU A 44 2.22 -35.30 -16.73
C LEU A 44 3.26 -34.23 -17.02
N ALA A 45 4.28 -34.51 -17.83
CA ALA A 45 5.29 -33.55 -18.24
C ALA A 45 4.68 -32.40 -19.06
N SER A 46 3.71 -32.71 -19.93
CA SER A 46 2.98 -31.69 -20.70
C SER A 46 2.17 -30.77 -19.79
N TYR A 47 1.44 -31.32 -18.82
CA TYR A 47 0.70 -30.52 -17.85
C TYR A 47 1.61 -29.73 -16.91
N ALA A 48 2.76 -30.28 -16.52
CA ALA A 48 3.77 -29.55 -15.73
C ALA A 48 4.26 -28.32 -16.51
N LYS A 49 4.62 -28.49 -17.79
CA LYS A 49 5.03 -27.38 -18.65
C LYS A 49 3.92 -26.32 -18.82
N MET A 50 2.66 -26.75 -18.94
CA MET A 50 1.52 -25.82 -19.01
C MET A 50 1.30 -25.08 -17.69
N ALA A 51 1.50 -25.73 -16.55
CA ALA A 51 1.36 -25.11 -15.24
C ALA A 51 2.48 -24.10 -14.94
N ASP A 52 3.69 -24.37 -15.42
CA ASP A 52 4.85 -23.50 -15.27
C ASP A 52 4.83 -22.30 -16.26
N ASP A 53 4.07 -22.38 -17.35
CA ASP A 53 3.89 -21.28 -18.30
C ASP A 53 2.92 -20.22 -17.75
N GLU A 54 3.46 -19.24 -17.04
CA GLU A 54 2.70 -18.12 -16.48
C GLU A 54 2.39 -17.01 -17.51
N THR A 55 2.83 -17.12 -18.78
CA THR A 55 2.77 -15.99 -19.74
C THR A 55 1.35 -15.48 -19.98
N LEU A 56 0.39 -16.38 -20.25
CA LEU A 56 -1.02 -16.01 -20.43
C LEU A 56 -1.61 -15.41 -19.16
N PHE A 57 -1.25 -15.98 -18.00
CA PHE A 57 -1.72 -15.49 -16.70
C PHE A 57 -1.17 -14.08 -16.41
N ASP A 58 0.08 -13.80 -16.79
CA ASP A 58 0.69 -12.48 -16.68
C ASP A 58 0.00 -11.45 -17.56
N TYR A 59 -0.28 -11.78 -18.83
CA TYR A 59 -1.09 -10.91 -19.69
C TYR A 59 -2.48 -10.64 -19.09
N ALA A 60 -3.15 -11.66 -18.55
CA ALA A 60 -4.44 -11.49 -17.89
C ALA A 60 -4.34 -10.57 -16.66
N LYS A 61 -3.29 -10.72 -15.83
CA LYS A 61 -3.02 -9.82 -14.70
C LYS A 61 -2.82 -8.37 -15.15
N ARG A 62 -2.11 -8.15 -16.26
CA ARG A 62 -1.89 -6.81 -16.83
C ARG A 62 -3.20 -6.15 -17.27
N ILE A 63 -4.00 -6.88 -18.05
CA ILE A 63 -5.32 -6.41 -18.51
C ILE A 63 -6.21 -6.10 -17.31
N HIS A 64 -6.25 -7.01 -16.34
CA HIS A 64 -7.06 -6.84 -15.14
C HIS A 64 -6.63 -5.62 -14.31
N GLY A 65 -5.33 -5.44 -14.08
CA GLY A 65 -4.79 -4.26 -13.38
C GLY A 65 -5.15 -2.95 -14.08
N ARG A 66 -5.02 -2.88 -15.41
CA ARG A 66 -5.40 -1.71 -16.22
C ARG A 66 -6.91 -1.42 -16.14
N ALA A 67 -7.75 -2.45 -16.22
CA ALA A 67 -9.19 -2.31 -16.07
C ALA A 67 -9.58 -1.76 -14.69
N VAL A 68 -8.97 -2.27 -13.62
CA VAL A 68 -9.25 -1.81 -12.25
C VAL A 68 -8.77 -0.37 -12.04
N ARG A 69 -7.62 0.02 -12.58
CA ARG A 69 -7.17 1.42 -12.56
C ARG A 69 -8.17 2.32 -13.26
N ARG A 70 -8.60 1.95 -14.47
CA ARG A 70 -9.57 2.74 -15.26
C ARG A 70 -10.91 2.88 -14.54
N MET A 71 -11.38 1.80 -13.92
CA MET A 71 -12.57 1.82 -13.08
C MET A 71 -12.42 2.82 -11.91
N GLY A 72 -11.27 2.85 -11.25
CA GLY A 72 -11.00 3.83 -10.19
C GLY A 72 -10.92 5.28 -10.69
N GLU A 73 -10.33 5.50 -11.86
CA GLU A 73 -10.29 6.82 -12.52
C GLU A 73 -11.70 7.32 -12.86
N LEU A 74 -12.56 6.46 -13.40
CA LEU A 74 -13.96 6.79 -13.69
C LEU A 74 -14.73 7.11 -12.40
N LEU A 75 -14.53 6.33 -11.34
CA LEU A 75 -15.12 6.62 -10.03
C LEU A 75 -14.63 7.96 -9.45
N ASN A 76 -13.39 8.37 -9.72
CA ASN A 76 -12.86 9.65 -9.27
C ASN A 76 -13.51 10.86 -9.95
N GLN A 77 -14.11 10.69 -11.14
CA GLN A 77 -14.84 11.75 -11.84
C GLN A 77 -16.19 12.10 -11.18
N ILE A 78 -16.71 11.21 -10.32
CA ILE A 78 -17.95 11.44 -9.58
C ILE A 78 -17.62 12.10 -8.24
N GLU A 79 -18.43 13.07 -7.83
CA GLU A 79 -18.25 13.74 -6.54
C GLU A 79 -18.33 12.74 -5.37
N PRO A 80 -17.43 12.86 -4.38
CA PRO A 80 -17.57 12.10 -3.15
C PRO A 80 -18.82 12.58 -2.41
N SER A 81 -19.58 11.64 -1.82
CA SER A 81 -20.75 11.98 -1.00
C SER A 81 -20.35 13.01 0.05
N LYS A 82 -21.09 14.13 0.13
CA LYS A 82 -20.94 15.11 1.22
C LYS A 82 -21.15 14.34 2.54
N GLY A 83 -20.17 14.43 3.44
CA GLY A 83 -20.18 13.68 4.69
C GLY A 83 -21.44 14.00 5.51
N GLY A 84 -22.11 12.96 6.00
CA GLY A 84 -23.32 13.05 6.81
C GLY A 84 -23.85 11.65 7.12
N ARG A 85 -24.62 11.50 8.21
CA ARG A 85 -25.40 10.28 8.46
C ARG A 85 -26.40 10.16 7.29
N PRO A 86 -26.42 9.03 6.55
CA PRO A 86 -27.39 8.86 5.47
C PRO A 86 -28.78 9.07 6.05
N SER A 87 -29.62 9.84 5.36
CA SER A 87 -31.01 10.00 5.80
C SER A 87 -31.65 8.62 5.80
N GLU A 88 -32.43 8.32 6.83
CA GLU A 88 -33.12 7.04 7.01
C GLU A 88 -34.08 6.72 5.84
N ASN A 89 -34.33 7.71 4.97
CA ASN A 89 -35.12 7.65 3.74
C ASN A 89 -34.32 7.77 2.43
N SER A 90 -32.99 7.64 2.41
CA SER A 90 -32.24 7.52 1.14
C SER A 90 -32.29 6.10 0.57
N GLY A 91 -33.46 5.45 0.70
CA GLY A 91 -33.80 4.30 -0.12
C GLY A 91 -34.05 4.81 -1.53
N VAL A 92 -32.98 5.16 -2.26
CA VAL A 92 -33.06 5.25 -3.71
C VAL A 92 -33.54 3.88 -4.14
N ALA A 93 -34.73 3.84 -4.74
CA ALA A 93 -35.30 2.63 -5.29
C ALA A 93 -34.30 2.08 -6.32
N HIS A 94 -33.45 1.15 -5.88
CA HIS A 94 -32.72 0.32 -6.80
C HIS A 94 -33.78 -0.44 -7.61
N PRO A 95 -33.67 -0.51 -8.95
CA PRO A 95 -34.32 -1.60 -9.65
C PRO A 95 -33.80 -2.87 -8.98
N SER A 96 -34.69 -3.56 -8.29
CA SER A 96 -34.38 -4.72 -7.46
C SER A 96 -33.53 -5.69 -8.28
N LEU A 97 -32.31 -5.94 -7.81
CA LEU A 97 -31.38 -6.94 -8.37
C LEU A 97 -31.80 -8.38 -7.98
N GLU A 98 -33.06 -8.57 -7.60
CA GLU A 98 -33.74 -9.86 -7.51
C GLU A 98 -34.32 -10.17 -8.88
N GLY A 99 -33.51 -10.81 -9.72
CA GLY A 99 -33.91 -11.19 -11.08
C GLY A 99 -32.86 -11.00 -12.16
N TRP A 100 -31.59 -10.73 -11.82
CA TRP A 100 -30.52 -10.70 -12.82
C TRP A 100 -30.23 -12.12 -13.35
N ILE A 101 -30.96 -12.48 -14.41
CA ILE A 101 -30.67 -13.63 -15.27
C ILE A 101 -29.82 -13.10 -16.42
N PRO A 102 -28.55 -13.52 -16.60
CA PRO A 102 -27.79 -13.12 -17.77
C PRO A 102 -28.42 -13.76 -19.01
N GLY A 103 -29.03 -12.96 -19.88
CA GLY A 103 -29.39 -13.39 -21.24
C GLY A 103 -30.87 -13.36 -21.66
N GLY A 104 -31.76 -12.56 -21.06
CA GLY A 104 -33.09 -12.40 -21.65
C GLY A 104 -34.04 -11.42 -20.97
N SER A 105 -34.77 -10.68 -21.82
CA SER A 105 -36.02 -9.93 -21.56
C SER A 105 -35.94 -8.42 -21.26
N GLN A 106 -36.00 -7.63 -22.35
CA GLN A 106 -36.78 -6.40 -22.64
C GLN A 106 -37.13 -5.31 -21.61
N ASN A 107 -36.67 -5.36 -20.37
CA ASN A 107 -36.72 -4.22 -19.45
C ASN A 107 -35.32 -3.93 -18.89
N GLU A 108 -34.38 -3.63 -19.80
CA GLU A 108 -33.14 -2.96 -19.45
C GLU A 108 -33.51 -1.55 -18.93
N PRO A 109 -33.19 -1.18 -17.68
CA PRO A 109 -33.32 0.21 -17.27
C PRO A 109 -32.37 1.02 -18.14
N SER A 110 -32.92 1.79 -19.08
CA SER A 110 -32.15 2.72 -19.89
C SER A 110 -31.43 3.70 -18.95
N LEU A 111 -30.11 3.55 -18.83
CA LEU A 111 -29.21 4.46 -18.10
C LEU A 111 -29.06 5.83 -18.78
N ASP A 112 -29.91 6.15 -19.75
CA ASP A 112 -29.91 7.41 -20.47
C ASP A 112 -30.34 8.55 -19.53
N GLY A 113 -29.36 9.36 -19.12
CA GLY A 113 -29.56 10.57 -18.31
C GLY A 113 -29.45 10.37 -16.80
N TRP A 114 -29.12 9.17 -16.31
CA TRP A 114 -28.84 8.98 -14.89
C TRP A 114 -27.46 9.50 -14.50
N ILE A 115 -27.42 10.40 -13.51
CA ILE A 115 -26.17 10.96 -12.97
C ILE A 115 -26.06 10.51 -11.50
N PRO A 116 -25.09 9.65 -11.14
CA PRO A 116 -24.93 9.18 -9.77
C PRO A 116 -24.58 10.35 -8.84
N GLN A 117 -25.24 10.42 -7.68
CA GLN A 117 -24.99 11.45 -6.67
C GLN A 117 -23.75 11.16 -5.82
N SER A 118 -23.27 9.92 -5.86
CA SER A 118 -22.02 9.54 -5.20
C SER A 118 -21.31 8.40 -5.90
N ARG A 119 -20.00 8.28 -5.66
CA ARG A 119 -19.17 7.14 -6.09
C ARG A 119 -19.70 5.80 -5.59
N LYS A 120 -20.37 5.77 -4.44
CA LYS A 120 -20.94 4.55 -3.87
C LYS A 120 -22.15 4.12 -4.69
N GLU A 121 -23.05 5.06 -4.95
CA GLU A 121 -24.25 4.82 -5.76
C GLU A 121 -23.89 4.36 -7.18
N ALA A 122 -22.89 4.99 -7.81
CA ALA A 122 -22.38 4.56 -9.11
C ALA A 122 -21.84 3.12 -9.13
N ALA A 123 -21.17 2.71 -8.05
CA ALA A 123 -20.64 1.36 -7.90
C ALA A 123 -21.77 0.36 -7.64
N ASP A 124 -22.73 0.70 -6.78
CA ASP A 124 -23.87 -0.14 -6.43
C ASP A 124 -24.77 -0.39 -7.66
N ALA A 125 -24.97 0.62 -8.51
CA ALA A 125 -25.75 0.51 -9.75
C ALA A 125 -25.19 -0.51 -10.76
N VAL A 126 -23.87 -0.78 -10.71
CA VAL A 126 -23.21 -1.79 -11.56
C VAL A 126 -22.86 -3.07 -10.78
N GLY A 127 -23.41 -3.24 -9.57
CA GLY A 127 -23.18 -4.43 -8.73
C GLY A 127 -21.76 -4.55 -8.15
N LEU A 128 -21.02 -3.45 -8.04
CA LEU A 128 -19.65 -3.45 -7.54
C LEU A 128 -19.64 -3.41 -6.01
N SER A 129 -19.02 -4.41 -5.36
CA SER A 129 -18.91 -4.43 -3.90
C SER A 129 -18.07 -3.27 -3.35
N ASP A 130 -18.38 -2.86 -2.12
CA ASP A 130 -17.70 -1.76 -1.43
C ASP A 130 -16.18 -1.96 -1.33
N HIS A 131 -15.73 -3.21 -1.18
CA HIS A 131 -14.31 -3.56 -1.21
C HIS A 131 -13.68 -3.30 -2.58
N ARG A 132 -14.30 -3.80 -3.65
CA ARG A 132 -13.79 -3.63 -5.02
C ARG A 132 -13.77 -2.16 -5.44
N ARG A 133 -14.78 -1.38 -5.05
CA ARG A 133 -14.81 0.08 -5.23
C ARG A 133 -13.62 0.76 -4.55
N LYS A 134 -13.39 0.48 -3.25
CA LYS A 134 -12.25 1.05 -2.51
C LYS A 134 -10.90 0.62 -3.09
N GLN A 135 -10.79 -0.64 -3.51
CA GLN A 135 -9.59 -1.18 -4.13
C GLN A 135 -9.27 -0.47 -5.44
N ALA A 136 -10.26 -0.27 -6.31
CA ALA A 136 -10.10 0.46 -7.57
C ALA A 136 -9.69 1.92 -7.36
N LEU A 137 -10.32 2.61 -6.42
CA LEU A 137 -9.94 3.99 -6.06
C LEU A 137 -8.49 4.07 -5.59
N ARG A 138 -8.01 3.11 -4.80
CA ARG A 138 -6.60 3.06 -4.37
C ARG A 138 -5.66 2.83 -5.55
N VAL A 139 -5.96 1.87 -6.43
CA VAL A 139 -5.14 1.60 -7.62
C VAL A 139 -5.05 2.82 -8.53
N ALA A 140 -6.14 3.59 -8.69
CA ALA A 140 -6.14 4.84 -9.45
C ALA A 140 -5.28 5.95 -8.83
N ASN A 141 -5.09 5.92 -7.51
CA ASN A 141 -4.23 6.89 -6.82
C ASN A 141 -2.73 6.58 -6.95
N VAL A 142 -2.34 5.42 -7.49
CA VAL A 142 -0.92 5.08 -7.70
C VAL A 142 -0.34 5.98 -8.80
N PRO A 143 0.82 6.64 -8.57
CA PRO A 143 1.51 7.42 -9.60
C PRO A 143 1.69 6.62 -10.90
N GLN A 144 1.46 7.26 -12.05
CA GLN A 144 1.43 6.59 -13.36
C GLN A 144 2.69 5.75 -13.61
N GLU A 145 3.87 6.34 -13.41
CA GLU A 145 5.16 5.68 -13.62
C GLU A 145 5.34 4.42 -12.76
N ARG A 146 4.98 4.50 -11.47
CA ARG A 146 5.04 3.34 -10.55
C ARG A 146 4.05 2.25 -10.94
N PHE A 147 2.87 2.64 -11.40
CA PHE A 147 1.86 1.69 -11.86
C PHE A 147 2.31 0.95 -13.13
N GLU A 148 2.79 1.69 -14.13
CA GLU A 148 3.27 1.11 -15.39
C GLU A 148 4.43 0.17 -15.15
N SER A 149 5.41 0.58 -14.33
CA SER A 149 6.53 -0.29 -13.94
C SER A 149 6.05 -1.57 -13.25
N ALA A 150 5.08 -1.49 -12.33
CA ALA A 150 4.59 -2.66 -11.60
C ALA A 150 3.72 -3.61 -12.44
N VAL A 151 3.03 -3.09 -13.47
CA VAL A 151 2.18 -3.89 -14.38
C VAL A 151 3.01 -4.49 -15.51
N GLU A 152 3.98 -3.75 -16.05
CA GLU A 152 4.83 -4.21 -17.15
C GLU A 152 6.06 -4.98 -16.67
N ALA A 153 6.24 -5.16 -15.36
CA ALA A 153 7.25 -6.05 -14.81
C ALA A 153 7.12 -7.47 -15.38
N GLU A 154 8.23 -8.20 -15.40
CA GLU A 154 8.30 -9.61 -15.80
C GLU A 154 7.27 -10.44 -15.03
N LYS A 155 7.18 -10.22 -13.72
CA LYS A 155 6.09 -10.72 -12.86
C LYS A 155 5.16 -9.58 -12.47
N PRO A 156 4.01 -9.40 -13.16
CA PRO A 156 3.12 -8.28 -12.92
C PRO A 156 2.49 -8.35 -11.53
N ALA A 157 2.43 -7.20 -10.87
CA ALA A 157 1.83 -7.07 -9.54
C ALA A 157 0.33 -7.39 -9.56
N THR A 158 -0.17 -8.02 -8.49
CA THR A 158 -1.60 -8.25 -8.32
C THR A 158 -2.33 -6.94 -8.00
N VAL A 159 -3.64 -6.90 -8.25
CA VAL A 159 -4.50 -5.74 -7.93
C VAL A 159 -4.45 -5.39 -6.43
N THR A 160 -4.31 -6.39 -5.56
CA THR A 160 -4.13 -6.16 -4.13
C THR A 160 -2.81 -5.45 -3.84
N ALA A 161 -1.69 -5.92 -4.42
CA ALA A 161 -0.40 -5.25 -4.27
C ALA A 161 -0.41 -3.81 -4.83
N LEU A 162 -1.04 -3.59 -5.98
CA LEU A 162 -1.22 -2.24 -6.55
C LEU A 162 -2.08 -1.34 -5.64
N ALA A 163 -3.15 -1.88 -5.04
CA ALA A 163 -4.00 -1.13 -4.12
C ALA A 163 -3.29 -0.79 -2.80
N GLU A 164 -2.37 -1.64 -2.34
CA GLU A 164 -1.49 -1.34 -1.20
C GLU A 164 -0.56 -0.17 -1.51
N MET A 165 0.08 -0.17 -2.70
CA MET A 165 0.93 0.95 -3.15
C MET A 165 0.17 2.29 -3.22
N GLY A 166 -1.14 2.25 -3.51
CA GLY A 166 -2.01 3.42 -3.62
C GLY A 166 -2.68 3.85 -2.31
N LYS A 167 -2.37 3.20 -1.18
CA LYS A 167 -2.86 3.65 0.13
C LYS A 167 -2.19 4.97 0.48
N GLN A 168 -2.97 6.06 0.42
CA GLN A 168 -2.54 7.29 1.04
C GLN A 168 -2.56 7.10 2.56
N VAL A 169 -1.37 7.13 3.17
CA VAL A 169 -1.26 7.32 4.62
C VAL A 169 -1.90 8.68 4.88
N ARG A 170 -3.07 8.66 5.54
CA ARG A 170 -3.63 9.89 6.09
C ARG A 170 -2.52 10.42 6.99
N SER A 171 -1.87 11.52 6.60
CA SER A 171 -1.04 12.24 7.52
C SER A 171 -1.93 12.46 8.74
N ALA A 172 -1.52 11.96 9.90
CA ALA A 172 -2.12 12.41 11.13
C ALA A 172 -2.16 13.94 11.05
N PRO A 173 -3.20 14.61 11.58
CA PRO A 173 -3.09 16.04 11.83
C PRO A 173 -1.71 16.26 12.41
N ILE A 174 -0.89 17.06 11.74
CA ILE A 174 0.42 17.42 12.27
C ILE A 174 0.06 18.12 13.57
N GLU A 175 0.08 17.39 14.68
CA GLU A 175 0.26 18.00 15.98
C GLU A 175 1.64 18.62 15.85
N ALA A 176 1.64 19.90 15.46
CA ALA A 176 2.82 20.72 15.47
C ALA A 176 3.31 20.70 16.91
N LYS A 177 4.22 19.80 17.23
CA LYS A 177 5.09 19.98 18.40
C LYS A 177 5.80 21.31 18.13
N PRO A 178 5.59 22.36 18.95
CA PRO A 178 6.26 23.63 18.76
C PRO A 178 7.69 23.47 19.31
N ALA A 179 8.51 22.69 18.63
CA ALA A 179 9.90 22.43 19.00
C ALA A 179 10.80 23.23 18.04
N GLU A 180 10.92 24.52 18.33
CA GLU A 180 12.03 25.46 17.97
C GLU A 180 11.60 26.91 18.21
N GLN A 181 10.30 27.21 18.13
CA GLN A 181 9.77 28.55 18.44
C GLN A 181 9.78 28.87 19.93
N SER A 182 9.87 27.87 20.82
CA SER A 182 9.78 28.08 22.27
C SER A 182 10.99 28.78 22.86
N GLU A 183 12.21 28.53 22.40
CA GLU A 183 13.40 29.14 23.01
C GLU A 183 13.55 30.60 22.61
N VAL A 184 13.39 30.90 21.31
CA VAL A 184 13.47 32.28 20.80
C VAL A 184 12.29 33.12 21.31
N ALA A 185 11.09 32.55 21.41
CA ALA A 185 9.93 33.26 21.97
C ALA A 185 10.05 33.46 23.49
N ASN A 186 10.57 32.48 24.25
CA ASN A 186 10.80 32.64 25.68
C ASN A 186 11.91 33.65 25.96
N LEU A 187 12.97 33.68 25.14
CA LEU A 187 14.04 34.66 25.23
C LEU A 187 13.53 36.07 24.88
N ALA A 188 12.77 36.21 23.80
CA ALA A 188 12.16 37.48 23.40
C ALA A 188 11.19 38.01 24.47
N ASN A 189 10.38 37.13 25.07
CA ASN A 189 9.48 37.50 26.16
C ASN A 189 10.26 37.89 27.43
N GLY A 190 11.33 37.16 27.77
CA GLY A 190 12.20 37.50 28.90
C GLY A 190 12.86 38.87 28.75
N LEU A 191 13.37 39.18 27.55
CA LEU A 191 14.00 40.46 27.23
C LEU A 191 12.99 41.61 27.27
N ARG A 192 11.78 41.37 26.78
CA ARG A 192 10.68 42.34 26.82
C ARG A 192 10.23 42.68 28.26
N VAL A 193 10.14 41.69 29.14
CA VAL A 193 9.81 41.89 30.57
C VAL A 193 10.94 42.63 31.29
N ALA A 194 12.20 42.30 31.00
CA ALA A 194 13.36 42.96 31.59
C ALA A 194 13.43 44.46 31.22
N LEU A 195 13.21 44.79 29.93
CA LEU A 195 13.20 46.17 29.46
C LEU A 195 12.03 46.99 30.04
N ALA A 196 10.83 46.41 30.11
CA ALA A 196 9.66 47.08 30.71
C ALA A 196 9.85 47.38 32.20
N GLY A 197 10.68 46.61 32.91
CA GLY A 197 11.05 46.87 34.30
C GLY A 197 12.04 48.04 34.49
N LEU A 198 12.73 48.45 33.42
CA LEU A 198 13.69 49.57 33.44
C LEU A 198 13.04 50.92 33.12
N ASP A 199 11.91 50.93 32.42
CA ASP A 199 11.15 52.15 32.11
C ASP A 199 10.87 53.04 33.34
N PRO A 200 10.34 52.51 34.47
CA PRO A 200 10.10 53.32 35.67
C PRO A 200 11.40 53.79 36.36
N ILE A 201 12.51 53.08 36.15
CA ILE A 201 13.84 53.46 36.67
C ILE A 201 14.41 54.61 35.83
N LEU A 202 14.30 54.52 34.50
CA LEU A 202 14.75 55.56 33.57
C LEU A 202 13.95 56.86 33.75
N ASP A 203 12.63 56.76 33.93
CA ASP A 203 11.78 57.91 34.25
C ASP A 203 12.18 58.58 35.56
N ARG A 204 12.54 57.79 36.58
CA ARG A 204 13.00 58.34 37.87
C ARG A 204 14.38 58.98 37.75
N ILE A 205 15.32 58.36 37.04
CA ILE A 205 16.64 58.94 36.75
C ILE A 205 16.48 60.27 36.01
N ALA A 206 15.55 60.36 35.06
CA ALA A 206 15.28 61.60 34.32
C ALA A 206 14.75 62.72 35.23
N GLN A 207 14.03 62.40 36.30
CA GLN A 207 13.46 63.38 37.24
C GLN A 207 14.47 63.88 38.29
N ILE A 208 15.34 63.01 38.81
CA ILE A 208 16.25 63.37 39.92
C ILE A 208 17.72 63.49 39.51
N GLY A 209 18.07 63.08 38.30
CA GLY A 209 19.45 63.04 37.80
C GLY A 209 20.21 61.78 38.25
N VAL A 210 21.17 61.38 37.43
CA VAL A 210 21.89 60.09 37.55
C VAL A 210 22.62 59.96 38.89
N ASP A 211 23.34 61.00 39.32
CA ASP A 211 24.15 60.96 40.54
C ASP A 211 23.31 60.90 41.83
N ALA A 212 22.14 61.54 41.83
CA ALA A 212 21.21 61.51 42.95
C ALA A 212 20.50 60.16 43.04
N PHE A 213 20.10 59.60 41.90
CA PHE A 213 19.51 58.27 41.83
C PHE A 213 20.43 57.20 42.42
N TRP A 214 21.72 57.19 42.08
CA TRP A 214 22.66 56.21 42.62
C TRP A 214 22.97 56.36 44.11
N ARG A 215 22.65 57.51 44.74
CA ARG A 215 22.77 57.67 46.19
C ARG A 215 21.55 57.13 46.94
N GLU A 216 20.37 57.20 46.32
CA GLU A 216 19.09 56.77 46.88
C GLU A 216 18.75 55.31 46.52
N ALA A 217 19.32 54.77 45.45
CA ALA A 217 19.00 53.43 44.97
C ALA A 217 19.44 52.35 45.96
N ASP A 218 18.45 51.62 46.49
CA ASP A 218 18.63 50.43 47.32
C ASP A 218 19.33 49.28 46.57
N GLU A 219 19.97 48.38 47.33
CA GLU A 219 20.78 47.28 46.81
C GLU A 219 20.03 46.37 45.82
N ARG A 220 18.70 46.24 45.98
CA ARG A 220 17.84 45.48 45.08
C ARG A 220 17.76 46.09 43.68
N VAL A 221 17.63 47.42 43.59
CA VAL A 221 17.53 48.14 42.31
C VAL A 221 18.87 48.09 41.58
N ARG A 222 19.98 48.19 42.32
CA ARG A 222 21.34 48.05 41.74
C ARG A 222 21.58 46.66 41.16
N LYS A 223 21.27 45.61 41.93
CA LYS A 223 21.38 44.22 41.47
C LYS A 223 20.50 43.93 40.26
N GLN A 224 19.33 44.57 40.17
CA GLN A 224 18.45 44.41 39.02
C GLN A 224 19.02 45.07 37.76
N ILE A 225 19.64 46.25 37.87
CA ILE A 225 20.32 46.91 36.75
C ILE A 225 21.56 46.10 36.30
N GLU A 226 22.38 45.65 37.25
CA GLU A 226 23.57 44.82 36.97
C GLU A 226 23.19 43.49 36.31
N GLY A 227 22.17 42.80 36.82
CA GLY A 227 21.67 41.55 36.25
C GLY A 227 21.14 41.72 34.82
N THR A 228 20.52 42.86 34.49
CA THR A 228 20.13 43.15 33.10
C THR A 228 21.33 43.41 32.18
N ALA A 229 22.40 44.02 32.70
CA ALA A 229 23.64 44.26 31.93
C ALA A 229 24.39 42.95 31.63
N GLU A 230 24.48 42.04 32.61
CA GLU A 230 25.05 40.71 32.43
C GLU A 230 24.25 39.87 31.43
N PHE A 231 22.92 39.92 31.50
CA PHE A 231 22.04 39.22 30.57
C PHE A 231 22.25 39.67 29.11
N LEU A 232 22.43 40.98 28.87
CA LEU A 232 22.72 41.52 27.54
C LEU A 232 24.12 41.12 27.03
N GLN A 233 25.13 41.01 27.90
CA GLN A 233 26.47 40.54 27.51
C GLN A 233 26.47 39.06 27.07
N VAL A 234 25.73 38.21 27.78
CA VAL A 234 25.58 36.78 27.42
C VAL A 234 24.93 36.62 26.04
N LEU A 235 23.96 37.48 25.70
CA LEU A 235 23.29 37.49 24.40
C LEU A 235 24.20 37.95 23.24
N THR A 236 25.08 38.93 23.49
CA THR A 236 26.05 39.34 22.46
C THR A 236 27.14 38.30 22.21
N THR A 237 27.48 37.50 23.23
CA THR A 237 28.54 36.48 23.14
C THR A 237 28.07 35.21 22.43
N THR A 238 26.81 34.82 22.64
CA THR A 238 26.18 33.67 21.97
C THR A 238 25.98 33.89 20.47
N SER A 239 25.86 35.15 20.01
CA SER A 239 25.72 35.48 18.59
C SER A 239 27.03 35.37 17.79
N SER A 240 28.21 35.25 18.45
CA SER A 240 29.52 35.19 17.78
C SER A 240 29.98 33.77 17.42
N VAL A 241 29.30 32.72 17.91
CA VAL A 241 29.71 31.31 17.74
C VAL A 241 29.14 30.65 16.46
N GLN A 242 28.22 31.29 15.73
CA GLN A 242 27.51 30.68 14.58
C GLN A 242 27.96 31.16 13.18
N HIS A 243 29.09 31.86 13.05
CA HIS A 243 29.62 32.24 11.73
C HIS A 243 31.07 31.79 11.53
N GLN A 244 31.22 30.50 11.21
CA GLN A 244 32.43 29.96 10.60
C GLN A 244 32.07 29.45 9.19
N PRO A 245 32.51 30.11 8.10
CA PRO A 245 32.18 29.66 6.76
C PRO A 245 32.97 28.39 6.42
N ALA A 246 32.25 27.37 5.94
CA ALA A 246 32.80 26.10 5.48
C ALA A 246 33.80 26.31 4.33
N GLN A 247 35.00 25.73 4.44
CA GLN A 247 35.96 25.66 3.33
C GLN A 247 35.59 24.53 2.35
N PRO A 248 35.82 24.70 1.04
CA PRO A 248 35.58 23.65 0.05
C PRO A 248 36.77 22.67 0.02
N GLU A 249 36.49 21.39 0.25
CA GLU A 249 37.46 20.31 0.10
C GLU A 249 37.74 20.07 -1.40
N ALA A 250 39.00 20.29 -1.77
CA ALA A 250 39.52 20.07 -3.12
C ALA A 250 39.80 18.59 -3.36
N ALA A 251 39.43 18.14 -4.56
CA ALA A 251 39.77 16.84 -5.10
C ALA A 251 41.29 16.63 -5.23
N ALA A 252 41.75 15.44 -4.83
CA ALA A 252 42.94 14.77 -5.33
C ALA A 252 42.74 13.25 -5.18
#